data_AF-T1ACT2-F1
#
_entry.id   AF-T1ACT2-F1
#
_cell.length_a   1.000
_cell.length_b   1.000
_cell.length_c   1.000
_cell.angle_alpha   90.00
_cell.angle_beta   90.00
_cell.angle_gamma   90.00
#
_symmetry.space_group_name_H-M   'P 1'
#
loop_
_entity.id
_entity.type
_entity.pdbx_description
1 polymer ?
#
loop_
_entity_poly.entity_id
_entity_poly.type
_entity_poly.pdbx_seq_one_letter_code
_entity_poly.pdbx_strand_id
1 'polypeptide(L)'
;MFIAAGTGFAASMAFIRGIIKDDGKLGNFFHDFLVAIFELILPLSILATVIFILIGVPETTSSFLYIHPFFSKSVIGIPIGPVSSLEGIKNIGTNGGGFYGANAGYPFENPNWISNIVEVISFTIIPMGSIFALGRVLESRSFGRMVFGVIMALFLLSSFFTIFW
;
A
#
# COMPACT_ATOMS: atom_id res chain seq x y z
N MET A 1 -9.49 -5.94 0.42
CA MET A 1 -8.36 -5.03 0.64
C MET A 1 -8.79 -3.71 1.27
N PHE A 2 -9.64 -2.91 0.62
CA PHE A 2 -10.17 -1.65 1.19
C PHE A 2 -10.72 -1.77 2.61
N ILE A 3 -11.57 -2.78 2.87
CA ILE A 3 -12.19 -2.98 4.18
C ILE A 3 -11.16 -3.28 5.27
N ALA A 4 -10.12 -4.07 4.96
CA ALA A 4 -9.08 -4.40 5.93
C ALA A 4 -8.26 -3.17 6.31
N ALA A 5 -7.79 -2.42 5.30
CA ALA A 5 -7.05 -1.18 5.51
C ALA A 5 -7.88 -0.11 6.23
N GLY A 6 -9.13 0.08 5.82
CA GLY A 6 -10.06 1.02 6.45
C GLY A 6 -10.36 0.68 7.92
N THR A 7 -10.55 -0.61 8.24
CA THR A 7 -10.74 -1.07 9.62
C THR A 7 -9.51 -0.78 10.48
N GLY A 8 -8.31 -1.08 9.97
CA GLY A 8 -7.06 -0.79 10.67
C GLY A 8 -6.87 0.70 10.94
N PHE A 9 -7.20 1.56 9.97
CA PHE A 9 -7.14 3.01 10.13
C PHE A 9 -8.19 3.54 11.14
N ALA A 10 -9.43 3.05 11.09
CA ALA A 10 -10.45 3.44 12.06
C ALA A 10 -10.08 3.02 13.49
N ALA A 11 -9.52 1.81 13.65
CA ALA A 11 -9.03 1.34 14.94
C ALA A 11 -7.87 2.18 15.47
N SER A 12 -6.92 2.60 14.62
CA SER A 12 -5.82 3.47 15.05
C SER A 12 -6.31 4.85 15.51
N MET A 13 -7.33 5.41 14.87
CA MET A 13 -7.95 6.68 15.29
C MET A 13 -8.66 6.56 16.64
N ALA A 14 -9.40 5.47 16.87
CA ALA A 14 -10.00 5.20 18.16
C ALA A 14 -8.94 5.06 19.26
N PHE A 15 -7.84 4.34 18.99
CA PHE A 15 -6.73 4.18 19.91
C PHE A 15 -6.08 5.52 20.28
N ILE A 16 -5.79 6.38 19.29
CA ILE A 16 -5.21 7.70 19.52
C ILE A 16 -6.13 8.57 20.39
N ARG A 17 -7.45 8.55 20.14
CA ARG A 17 -8.41 9.30 20.97
C ARG A 17 -8.46 8.78 22.41
N GLY A 18 -8.36 7.46 22.62
CA GLY A 18 -8.29 6.87 23.95
C GLY A 18 -7.02 7.21 24.72
N ILE A 19 -5.92 7.56 24.04
CA ILE A 19 -4.70 8.07 24.70
C ILE A 19 -4.88 9.54 25.13
N ILE A 20 -5.56 10.35 24.31
CA ILE A 20 -5.69 11.79 24.55
C ILE A 20 -6.78 12.09 25.58
N LYS A 21 -7.88 11.32 25.58
CA LYS A 21 -9.05 11.59 26.40
C LYS A 21 -9.36 10.41 27.30
N ASP A 22 -9.62 10.72 28.58
CA ASP A 22 -10.08 9.76 29.59
C ASP A 22 -11.58 9.95 29.89
N ASP A 23 -12.40 10.09 28.84
CA ASP A 23 -13.85 10.29 28.95
C ASP A 23 -14.66 9.06 28.50
N GLY A 24 -13.97 7.96 28.17
CA GLY A 24 -14.55 6.71 27.67
C GLY A 24 -15.12 6.79 26.23
N LYS A 25 -14.97 7.92 25.52
CA LYS A 25 -15.54 8.11 24.18
C LYS A 25 -14.46 7.99 23.10
N LEU A 26 -14.57 6.94 22.28
CA LEU A 26 -13.61 6.66 21.19
C LEU A 26 -14.03 7.23 19.81
N GLY A 27 -15.21 7.85 19.73
CA GLY A 27 -15.79 8.38 18.49
C GLY A 27 -16.71 7.39 17.77
N ASN A 28 -16.88 7.56 16.46
CA ASN A 28 -17.76 6.72 15.64
C ASN A 28 -16.94 5.93 14.62
N PHE A 29 -16.91 4.60 14.79
CA PHE A 29 -16.19 3.69 13.91
C PHE A 29 -16.59 3.84 12.43
N PHE A 30 -17.89 3.89 12.13
CA PHE A 30 -18.35 3.96 10.74
C PHE A 30 -17.95 5.27 10.06
N HIS A 31 -17.93 6.37 10.82
CA HIS A 31 -17.44 7.64 10.31
C HIS A 31 -15.96 7.54 9.93
N ASP A 32 -15.10 7.08 10.85
CA ASP A 32 -13.66 6.97 10.59
C ASP A 32 -13.35 5.98 9.46
N PHE A 33 -14.08 4.86 9.43
CA PHE A 33 -13.96 3.84 8.40
C PHE A 33 -14.30 4.39 7.01
N LEU A 34 -15.43 5.10 6.88
CA LEU A 34 -15.86 5.68 5.61
C LEU A 34 -14.92 6.81 5.16
N VAL A 35 -14.51 7.70 6.07
CA VAL A 35 -13.53 8.76 5.78
C VAL A 35 -12.20 8.15 5.33
N ALA A 36 -11.70 7.14 6.05
CA ALA A 36 -10.46 6.46 5.67
C ALA A 36 -10.53 5.86 4.27
N ILE A 37 -11.65 5.19 3.93
CA ILE A 37 -11.81 4.60 2.60
C ILE A 37 -11.97 5.68 1.53
N PHE A 38 -12.94 6.58 1.66
CA PHE A 38 -13.35 7.46 0.57
C PHE A 38 -12.49 8.72 0.43
N GLU A 39 -11.92 9.25 1.52
CA GLU A 39 -11.14 10.49 1.48
C GLU A 39 -9.63 10.25 1.44
N LEU A 40 -9.16 9.06 1.81
CA LEU A 40 -7.73 8.74 1.87
C LEU A 40 -7.34 7.56 0.98
N ILE A 41 -7.83 6.36 1.27
CA ILE A 41 -7.33 5.12 0.65
C ILE A 41 -7.75 5.02 -0.82
N LEU A 42 -9.03 5.28 -1.14
CA LEU A 42 -9.56 5.23 -2.50
C LEU A 42 -8.89 6.24 -3.46
N PRO A 43 -8.82 7.56 -3.14
CA PRO A 43 -8.18 8.51 -4.05
C PRO A 43 -6.70 8.19 -4.28
N LEU A 44 -5.98 7.79 -3.22
CA LEU A 44 -4.58 7.36 -3.37
C LEU A 44 -4.44 6.08 -4.20
N SER A 45 -5.35 5.11 -4.03
CA SER A 45 -5.34 3.86 -4.81
C SER A 45 -5.62 4.12 -6.29
N ILE A 46 -6.55 5.03 -6.61
CA ILE A 46 -6.81 5.46 -7.99
C ILE A 46 -5.58 6.12 -8.59
N LEU A 47 -4.94 7.04 -7.85
CA LEU A 47 -3.72 7.70 -8.30
C LEU A 47 -2.59 6.68 -8.57
N ALA A 48 -2.34 5.78 -7.62
CA ALA A 48 -1.35 4.72 -7.78
C ALA A 48 -1.67 3.82 -8.98
N THR A 49 -2.94 3.43 -9.15
CA THR A 49 -3.42 2.65 -10.30
C THR A 49 -3.09 3.34 -11.63
N VAL A 50 -3.41 4.63 -11.77
CA VAL A 50 -3.11 5.38 -12.99
C VAL A 50 -1.60 5.40 -13.27
N ILE A 51 -0.77 5.62 -12.24
CA ILE A 51 0.69 5.60 -12.37
C ILE A 51 1.19 4.22 -12.83
N PHE A 52 0.66 3.14 -12.26
CA PHE A 52 1.03 1.77 -12.63
C PHE A 52 0.65 1.44 -14.08
N ILE A 53 -0.53 1.85 -14.55
CA ILE A 53 -0.93 1.72 -15.96
C ILE A 53 0.10 2.42 -16.88
N LEU A 54 0.47 3.65 -16.54
CA LEU A 54 1.42 4.44 -17.34
C LEU A 54 2.82 3.82 -17.41
N ILE A 55 3.20 3.03 -16.41
CA ILE A 55 4.53 2.39 -16.30
C ILE A 55 4.51 0.93 -16.81
N GLY A 56 3.35 0.44 -17.26
CA GLY A 56 3.23 -0.83 -18.00
C GLY A 56 2.61 -1.98 -17.22
N VAL A 57 1.99 -1.73 -16.06
CA VAL A 57 1.21 -2.74 -15.34
C VAL A 57 -0.13 -2.95 -16.08
N PRO A 58 -0.55 -4.19 -16.42
CA PRO A 58 -1.76 -4.43 -17.19
C PRO A 58 -3.04 -4.02 -16.44
N GLU A 59 -3.97 -3.41 -17.15
CA GLU A 59 -5.35 -3.20 -16.68
C GLU A 59 -6.31 -3.54 -17.83
N THR A 60 -7.02 -4.66 -17.71
CA THR A 60 -7.90 -5.16 -18.77
C THR A 60 -8.99 -6.08 -18.21
N THR A 61 -10.08 -6.23 -18.96
CA THR A 61 -11.17 -7.17 -18.65
C THR A 61 -10.94 -8.56 -19.26
N SER A 62 -9.93 -8.71 -20.11
CA SER A 62 -9.57 -10.00 -20.70
C SER A 62 -8.90 -10.90 -19.67
N SER A 63 -9.24 -12.19 -19.65
CA SER A 63 -8.69 -13.14 -18.67
C SER A 63 -7.33 -13.71 -19.06
N PHE A 64 -7.06 -13.85 -20.36
CA PHE A 64 -5.82 -14.43 -20.88
C PHE A 64 -5.32 -13.68 -22.10
N LEU A 65 -3.99 -13.54 -22.19
CA LEU A 65 -3.26 -13.14 -23.38
C LEU A 65 -2.62 -14.39 -23.98
N TYR A 66 -3.04 -14.78 -25.16
CA TYR A 66 -2.48 -15.92 -25.87
C TYR A 66 -1.28 -15.48 -26.72
N ILE A 67 -0.11 -16.06 -26.43
CA ILE A 67 1.13 -15.80 -27.16
C ILE A 67 1.59 -17.05 -27.90
N HIS A 68 2.23 -16.84 -29.06
CA HIS A 68 2.90 -17.86 -29.85
C HIS A 68 4.42 -17.66 -29.73
N PRO A 69 5.11 -18.35 -28.80
CA PRO A 69 6.54 -18.15 -28.61
C PRO A 69 7.33 -18.63 -29.85
N PHE A 70 8.35 -17.87 -30.26
CA PHE A 70 9.14 -18.17 -31.47
C PHE A 70 9.72 -19.60 -31.52
N PHE A 71 10.08 -20.18 -30.37
CA PHE A 71 10.67 -21.52 -30.28
C PHE A 71 9.70 -22.62 -29.83
N SER A 72 8.42 -22.30 -29.62
CA SER A 72 7.42 -23.27 -29.17
C SER A 72 6.34 -23.45 -30.22
N LYS A 73 5.94 -24.70 -30.47
CA LYS A 73 4.75 -25.00 -31.29
C LYS A 73 3.45 -24.82 -30.52
N SER A 74 3.53 -24.64 -29.19
CA SER A 74 2.38 -24.54 -28.30
C SER A 74 2.03 -23.08 -28.03
N VAL A 75 0.73 -22.77 -28.07
CA VAL A 75 0.20 -21.47 -27.60
C VAL A 75 0.23 -21.45 -26.09
N ILE A 76 0.75 -20.37 -25.50
CA ILE A 76 0.76 -20.17 -24.05
C ILE A 76 -0.23 -19.07 -23.71
N GLY A 77 -1.17 -19.36 -22.81
CA GLY A 77 -2.07 -18.36 -22.23
C GLY A 77 -1.46 -17.77 -20.97
N ILE A 78 -1.18 -16.47 -20.98
CA ILE A 78 -0.73 -15.74 -19.79
C ILE A 78 -1.96 -15.11 -19.12
N PRO A 79 -2.24 -15.38 -17.85
CA PRO A 79 -3.34 -14.74 -17.16
C PRO A 79 -3.09 -13.23 -17.09
N ILE A 80 -4.11 -12.45 -17.42
CA ILE A 80 -4.12 -11.00 -17.36
C ILE A 80 -5.45 -10.56 -16.74
N GLY A 81 -5.58 -9.28 -16.46
CA GLY A 81 -6.78 -8.75 -15.85
C GLY A 81 -6.57 -7.35 -15.31
N PRO A 82 -7.35 -6.96 -14.30
CA PRO A 82 -7.23 -5.67 -13.63
C PRO A 82 -6.06 -5.70 -12.62
N VAL A 83 -4.84 -5.93 -13.11
CA VAL A 83 -3.63 -6.09 -12.26
C VAL A 83 -3.30 -4.75 -11.62
N SER A 84 -3.34 -3.66 -12.39
CA SER A 84 -2.96 -2.33 -11.93
C SER A 84 -3.86 -1.79 -10.83
N SER A 85 -5.17 -2.07 -10.88
CA SER A 85 -6.10 -1.63 -9.83
C SER A 85 -5.93 -2.42 -8.53
N LEU A 86 -5.62 -3.71 -8.62
CA LEU A 86 -5.22 -4.51 -7.47
C LEU A 86 -3.88 -4.06 -6.90
N GLU A 87 -2.91 -3.75 -7.76
CA GLU A 87 -1.61 -3.20 -7.38
C GLU A 87 -1.73 -1.89 -6.61
N GLY A 88 -2.62 -1.00 -7.06
CA GLY A 88 -2.90 0.27 -6.39
C GLY A 88 -3.34 0.07 -4.93
N ILE A 89 -4.43 -0.66 -4.71
CA ILE A 89 -4.96 -0.87 -3.36
C ILE A 89 -4.09 -1.80 -2.51
N LYS A 90 -3.42 -2.80 -3.10
CA LYS A 90 -2.58 -3.72 -2.31
C LYS A 90 -1.44 -2.97 -1.64
N ASN A 91 -0.83 -2.03 -2.34
CA ASN A 91 0.28 -1.24 -1.82
C ASN A 91 -0.22 -0.13 -0.90
N ILE A 92 -1.17 0.71 -1.34
CA ILE A 92 -1.71 1.80 -0.51
C ILE A 92 -2.29 1.29 0.81
N GLY A 93 -3.02 0.18 0.77
CA GLY A 93 -3.61 -0.44 1.95
C GLY A 93 -2.70 -1.43 2.69
N THR A 94 -1.42 -1.53 2.30
CA THR A 94 -0.41 -2.45 2.88
C THR A 94 -0.91 -3.89 3.04
N ASN A 95 -1.66 -4.39 2.06
CA ASN A 95 -2.27 -5.72 2.09
C ASN A 95 -1.30 -6.81 1.60
N GLY A 96 -0.50 -6.50 0.57
CA GLY A 96 0.52 -7.41 0.02
C GLY A 96 0.02 -8.58 -0.85
N GLY A 97 -1.30 -8.73 -1.07
CA GLY A 97 -1.85 -9.78 -1.94
C GLY A 97 -1.84 -9.40 -3.42
N GLY A 98 -0.91 -9.94 -4.20
CA GLY A 98 -0.80 -9.75 -5.64
C GLY A 98 -1.81 -10.56 -6.47
N PHE A 99 -1.90 -10.23 -7.76
CA PHE A 99 -2.73 -10.94 -8.74
C PHE A 99 -2.10 -12.29 -9.12
N TYR A 100 -0.77 -12.34 -9.20
CA TYR A 100 0.03 -13.52 -9.48
C TYR A 100 0.66 -14.07 -8.19
N GLY A 101 0.93 -15.38 -8.16
CA GLY A 101 1.53 -16.02 -6.98
C GLY A 101 2.92 -15.48 -6.60
N ALA A 102 3.67 -14.92 -7.55
CA ALA A 102 4.97 -14.28 -7.30
C ALA A 102 4.85 -12.80 -6.86
N ASN A 103 3.64 -12.24 -6.80
CA ASN A 103 3.34 -10.86 -6.42
C ASN A 103 4.23 -9.85 -7.20
N ALA A 104 4.82 -8.88 -6.49
CA ALA A 104 5.75 -7.87 -7.02
C ALA A 104 7.05 -8.44 -7.63
N GLY A 105 7.29 -9.75 -7.53
CA GLY A 105 8.34 -10.45 -8.30
C GLY A 105 7.89 -10.83 -9.72
N TYR A 106 6.60 -10.72 -10.03
CA TYR A 106 6.06 -11.01 -11.36
C TYR A 106 6.17 -9.78 -12.27
N PRO A 107 6.66 -9.91 -13.52
CA PRO A 107 6.89 -8.77 -14.41
C PRO A 107 5.65 -7.94 -14.74
N PHE A 108 4.45 -8.50 -14.67
CA PHE A 108 3.22 -7.73 -14.89
C PHE A 108 2.71 -6.99 -13.65
N GLU A 109 3.20 -7.28 -12.44
CA GLU A 109 2.94 -6.43 -11.27
C GLU A 109 4.03 -5.36 -11.13
N ASN A 110 5.29 -5.73 -11.42
CA ASN A 110 6.44 -4.86 -11.25
C ASN A 110 7.37 -4.89 -12.48
N PRO A 111 7.00 -4.23 -13.59
CA PRO A 111 7.71 -4.34 -14.87
C PRO A 111 9.11 -3.73 -14.89
N ASN A 112 9.40 -2.75 -14.03
CA ASN A 112 10.67 -2.04 -14.06
C ASN A 112 11.04 -1.40 -12.71
N TRP A 113 12.21 -0.78 -12.64
CA TRP A 113 12.68 -0.12 -11.42
C TRP A 113 11.82 1.09 -11.00
N ILE A 114 11.11 1.73 -11.93
CA ILE A 114 10.21 2.85 -11.61
C ILE A 114 8.95 2.33 -10.93
N SER A 115 8.34 1.25 -11.44
CA SER A 115 7.19 0.61 -10.77
C SER A 115 7.58 0.17 -9.36
N ASN A 116 8.79 -0.35 -9.17
CA ASN A 116 9.27 -0.75 -7.85
C ASN A 116 9.34 0.44 -6.87
N ILE A 117 9.84 1.60 -7.33
CA ILE A 117 9.84 2.83 -6.51
C ILE A 117 8.40 3.25 -6.16
N VAL A 118 7.47 3.19 -7.12
CA VAL A 118 6.06 3.53 -6.90
C VAL A 118 5.40 2.57 -5.91
N GLU A 119 5.68 1.27 -5.97
CA GLU A 119 5.21 0.28 -5.00
C GLU A 119 5.71 0.63 -3.59
N VAL A 120 7.02 0.87 -3.42
CA VAL A 120 7.61 1.20 -2.11
C VAL A 120 7.02 2.49 -1.53
N ILE A 121 6.86 3.54 -2.35
CA ILE A 121 6.22 4.78 -1.92
C ILE A 121 4.77 4.52 -1.51
N SER A 122 4.01 3.80 -2.35
CA SER A 122 2.61 3.50 -2.09
C SER A 122 2.44 2.68 -0.81
N PHE A 123 3.34 1.73 -0.55
CA PHE A 123 3.33 0.90 0.66
C PHE A 123 3.61 1.70 1.94
N THR A 124 4.40 2.77 1.83
CA THR A 124 4.90 3.50 3.01
C THR A 124 4.19 4.83 3.29
N ILE A 125 3.48 5.40 2.30
CA ILE A 125 2.91 6.75 2.40
C ILE A 125 1.91 6.92 3.55
N ILE A 126 0.98 5.96 3.74
CA ILE A 126 -0.01 6.03 4.84
C ILE A 126 0.65 5.77 6.21
N PRO A 127 1.47 4.72 6.41
CA PRO A 127 2.19 4.53 7.67
C PRO A 127 3.06 5.73 8.07
N MET A 128 3.85 6.27 7.14
CA MET A 128 4.70 7.44 7.40
C MET A 128 3.85 8.69 7.70
N GLY A 129 2.80 8.94 6.90
CA GLY A 129 1.87 10.03 7.13
C GLY A 129 1.19 9.97 8.50
N SER A 130 0.87 8.75 8.96
CA SER A 130 0.22 8.51 10.26
C SER A 130 1.12 8.89 11.44
N ILE A 131 2.44 8.67 11.35
CA ILE A 131 3.41 9.08 12.39
C ILE A 131 3.45 10.61 12.53
N PHE A 132 3.45 11.32 11.40
CA PHE A 132 3.41 12.78 11.41
C PHE A 132 2.06 13.33 11.85
N ALA A 133 0.96 12.66 11.49
CA ALA A 133 -0.38 12.99 11.97
C ALA A 133 -0.47 12.83 13.49
N LEU A 134 0.08 11.74 14.04
CA LEU A 134 0.16 11.51 15.49
C LEU A 134 0.87 12.65 16.23
N GLY A 135 2.02 13.11 15.71
CA GLY A 135 2.74 14.25 16.28
C GLY A 135 1.95 15.56 16.24
N ARG A 136 1.05 15.76 15.27
CA ARG A 136 0.15 16.92 15.23
C ARG A 136 -1.01 16.78 16.21
N VAL A 137 -1.58 15.59 16.30
CA VAL A 137 -2.73 15.28 17.17
C VAL A 137 -2.34 15.35 18.65
N LEU A 138 -1.10 14.99 18.99
CA LEU A 138 -0.52 15.12 20.34
C LEU A 138 0.10 16.51 20.61
N GLU A 139 -0.06 17.48 19.71
CA GLU A 139 0.54 18.82 19.79
C GLU A 139 2.08 18.82 19.98
N SER A 140 2.74 17.70 19.67
CA SER A 140 4.17 17.48 19.86
C SER A 140 4.82 17.00 18.56
N ARG A 141 5.23 17.96 17.73
CA ARG A 141 5.94 17.64 16.46
C ARG A 141 7.28 16.96 16.71
N SER A 142 7.92 17.22 17.85
CA SER A 142 9.16 16.53 18.26
C SER A 142 8.92 15.05 18.50
N PHE A 143 7.78 14.67 19.10
CA PHE A 143 7.41 13.27 19.29
C PHE A 143 7.27 12.54 17.96
N GLY A 144 6.52 13.09 17.00
CA GLY A 144 6.39 12.49 15.66
C GLY A 144 7.73 12.32 14.94
N ARG A 145 8.61 13.33 15.01
CA ARG A 145 9.99 13.24 14.45
C ARG A 145 10.85 12.20 15.16
N MET A 146 10.72 12.08 16.48
CA MET A 146 11.46 11.10 17.27
C MET A 146 11.03 9.67 16.90
N VAL A 147 9.72 9.39 16.83
CA VAL A 147 9.19 8.10 16.41
C VAL A 147 9.65 7.75 14.98
N PHE A 148 9.56 8.71 14.05
CA PHE A 148 10.08 8.52 12.70
C PHE A 148 11.58 8.18 12.69
N GLY A 149 12.40 8.91 13.47
CA GLY A 149 13.83 8.66 13.58
C GLY A 149 14.16 7.26 14.11
N VAL A 150 13.42 6.79 15.12
CA VAL A 150 13.58 5.42 15.67
C VAL A 150 13.23 4.38 14.61
N ILE A 151 12.11 4.53 13.92
CA ILE A 151 11.68 3.60 12.87
C ILE A 151 12.69 3.55 11.73
N MET A 152 13.20 4.71 11.29
CA MET A 152 14.22 4.77 10.24
C MET A 152 15.55 4.16 10.67
N ALA A 153 15.97 4.36 11.92
CA ALA A 153 17.19 3.73 12.44
C ALA A 153 17.06 2.20 12.46
N LEU A 154 15.93 1.67 12.94
CA LEU A 154 15.66 0.23 12.93
C LEU A 154 15.57 -0.32 11.50
N PHE A 155 14.92 0.40 10.60
CA PHE A 155 14.84 0.02 9.18
C PHE A 155 16.24 -0.09 8.57
N LEU A 156 17.06 0.96 8.67
CA LEU A 156 18.42 0.96 8.12
C LEU A 156 19.31 -0.12 8.74
N LEU A 157 19.20 -0.34 10.05
CA LEU A 157 19.93 -1.41 10.73
C LEU A 157 19.51 -2.78 10.21
N SER A 158 18.21 -3.03 10.06
CA SER A 158 17.68 -4.29 9.55
C SER A 158 18.09 -4.52 8.09
N SER A 159 18.00 -3.49 7.24
CA SER A 159 18.40 -3.56 5.84
C SER A 159 19.89 -3.82 5.68
N PHE A 160 20.73 -3.22 6.54
CA PHE A 160 22.16 -3.50 6.57
C PHE A 160 22.41 -4.98 6.82
N PHE A 161 21.79 -5.57 7.85
CA PHE A 161 21.95 -6.99 8.12
C PHE A 161 21.46 -7.88 6.97
N THR A 162 20.36 -7.54 6.30
CA THR A 162 19.84 -8.33 5.18
C THR A 162 20.76 -8.34 3.94
N ILE A 163 21.53 -7.27 3.72
CA ILE A 163 22.45 -7.19 2.56
C ILE A 163 23.76 -7.94 2.82
N PHE A 164 24.23 -7.96 4.07
CA PHE A 164 25.54 -8.48 4.47
C PHE A 164 25.50 -9.86 5.14
N TRP A 165 24.34 -10.51 5.17
CA TRP A 165 24.15 -11.92 5.51
C TRP A 165 23.82 -12.73 4.26
#